data_AF-A0A0N4YXV7-F1
#
_entry.id   AF-A0A0N4YXV7-F1
#
_cell.length_a   1.000
_cell.length_b   1.000
_cell.length_c   1.000
_cell.angle_alpha   90.00
_cell.angle_beta   90.00
_cell.angle_gamma   90.00
#
_symmetry.space_group_name_H-M   'P 1'
#
loop_
_entity.id
_entity.type
_entity.pdbx_description
1 polymer ?
#
loop_
_entity_poly.entity_id
_entity_poly.type
_entity_poly.pdbx_seq_one_letter_code
_entity_poly.pdbx_strand_id
1 'polypeptide(L)'
;MQLHKTSISITSAALQKDYISRVLDDYVPMELVHTSVGCGAVKQLIAMPGKTHQVYSELRNHTPIPNVKVYYTTPKVGDLPEWYHYKKSQTVPDLVLVAQPGYAVVTRDEDKRTPKQAAEDVKTAISGYNNHYPEMLGVFLAYGPGEISVH
;
A
#
# COMPACT_ATOMS: atom_id res chain seq x y z
N MET A 1 -50.98 9.48 -19.35
CA MET A 1 -49.76 8.77 -19.78
C MET A 1 -48.74 8.90 -18.64
N GLN A 2 -48.66 7.93 -17.73
CA GLN A 2 -47.73 7.97 -16.58
C GLN A 2 -46.41 7.31 -16.97
N LEU A 3 -45.30 8.04 -16.81
CA LEU A 3 -43.96 7.51 -16.93
C LEU A 3 -43.58 6.84 -15.61
N HIS A 4 -43.51 5.51 -15.60
CA HIS A 4 -42.89 4.76 -14.52
C HIS A 4 -41.36 4.98 -14.57
N LYS A 5 -40.85 5.74 -13.61
CA LYS A 5 -39.41 5.74 -13.31
C LYS A 5 -39.10 4.48 -12.50
N THR A 6 -38.63 3.44 -13.18
CA THR A 6 -38.00 2.31 -12.52
C THR A 6 -36.69 2.80 -11.91
N SER A 7 -36.71 3.06 -10.60
CA SER A 7 -35.48 3.31 -9.84
C SER A 7 -34.78 1.97 -9.68
N ILE A 8 -33.69 1.77 -10.43
CA ILE A 8 -32.79 0.66 -10.22
C ILE A 8 -31.97 1.02 -8.98
N SER A 9 -32.41 0.52 -7.82
CA SER A 9 -31.54 0.48 -6.64
C SER A 9 -30.43 -0.51 -6.94
N ILE A 10 -29.26 0.01 -7.32
CA ILE A 10 -28.04 -0.77 -7.39
C ILE A 10 -27.65 -1.03 -5.94
N THR A 11 -28.13 -2.15 -5.38
CA THR A 11 -27.75 -2.60 -4.05
C THR A 11 -26.23 -2.70 -4.02
N SER A 12 -25.57 -1.95 -3.15
CA SER A 12 -24.11 -1.96 -2.94
C SER A 12 -23.64 -3.26 -2.25
N ALA A 13 -24.14 -4.41 -2.71
CA ALA A 13 -23.80 -5.73 -2.22
C ALA A 13 -22.58 -6.34 -2.93
N ALA A 14 -21.96 -5.60 -3.86
CA ALA A 14 -20.73 -6.02 -4.54
C ALA A 14 -19.50 -5.37 -3.88
N LEU A 15 -18.57 -6.23 -3.43
CA LEU A 15 -17.23 -5.93 -2.89
C LEU A 15 -17.08 -5.82 -1.36
N GLN A 16 -17.60 -6.79 -0.62
CA GLN A 16 -16.92 -7.20 0.61
C GLN A 16 -15.74 -8.10 0.21
N LYS A 17 -14.64 -7.51 -0.29
CA LYS A 17 -13.39 -8.26 -0.54
C LYS A 17 -12.68 -8.39 0.81
N ASP A 18 -12.88 -9.52 1.49
CA ASP A 18 -12.07 -9.88 2.66
C ASP A 18 -10.61 -10.00 2.22
N TYR A 19 -9.78 -9.06 2.64
CA TYR A 19 -8.34 -9.14 2.42
C TYR A 19 -7.70 -9.97 3.53
N ILE A 20 -6.63 -10.69 3.21
CA ILE A 20 -5.87 -11.46 4.18
C ILE A 20 -4.80 -10.56 4.79
N SER A 21 -4.92 -10.28 6.08
CA SER A 21 -3.93 -9.52 6.83
C SER A 21 -2.66 -10.33 7.10
N ARG A 22 -1.51 -9.68 6.89
CA ARG A 22 -0.18 -10.09 7.33
C ARG A 22 0.27 -9.12 8.41
N VAL A 23 0.47 -9.62 9.62
CA VAL A 23 0.84 -8.81 10.78
C VAL A 23 2.37 -8.76 10.84
N LEU A 24 2.94 -7.57 10.66
CA LEU A 24 4.40 -7.36 10.59
C LEU A 24 5.15 -7.94 11.79
N ASP A 25 4.56 -7.79 12.97
CA ASP A 25 5.10 -8.19 14.27
C ASP A 25 5.43 -9.69 14.36
N ASP A 26 4.76 -10.51 13.54
CA ASP A 26 4.97 -11.96 13.49
C ASP A 26 6.21 -12.35 12.64
N TYR A 27 6.82 -11.39 11.94
CA TYR A 27 7.92 -11.63 10.99
C TYR A 27 9.19 -10.83 11.31
N VAL A 28 9.13 -9.83 12.18
CA VAL A 28 10.33 -9.09 12.60
C VAL A 28 10.19 -8.66 14.06
N PRO A 29 11.26 -8.76 14.88
CA PRO A 29 11.25 -8.19 16.21
C PRO A 29 10.98 -6.68 16.17
N MET A 30 9.90 -6.24 16.82
CA MET A 30 9.46 -4.84 16.77
C MET A 30 10.41 -3.86 17.46
N GLU A 31 11.34 -4.36 18.28
CA GLU A 31 12.49 -3.61 18.82
C GLU A 31 13.47 -3.11 17.74
N LEU A 32 13.53 -3.79 16.58
CA LEU A 32 14.34 -3.35 15.44
C LEU A 32 13.65 -2.27 14.60
N VAL A 33 12.34 -2.08 14.81
CA VAL A 33 11.51 -1.14 14.06
C VAL A 33 11.36 0.14 14.89
N HIS A 34 11.73 1.28 14.31
CA HIS A 34 11.45 2.58 14.91
C HIS A 34 9.99 2.98 14.67
N THR A 35 9.53 2.88 13.42
CA THR A 35 8.16 3.24 13.03
C THR A 35 7.74 2.50 11.77
N SER A 36 6.47 2.16 11.68
CA SER A 36 5.78 1.65 10.50
C SER A 36 4.73 2.67 10.07
N VAL A 37 4.75 3.04 8.79
CA VAL A 37 3.88 4.08 8.24
C VAL A 37 2.92 3.47 7.22
N GLY A 38 1.64 3.79 7.38
CA GLY A 38 0.55 3.29 6.54
C GLY A 38 0.06 1.90 6.94
N CYS A 39 -1.03 1.48 6.30
CA CYS A 39 -1.59 0.14 6.39
C CYS A 39 -2.13 -0.30 5.02
N GLY A 40 -2.18 -1.61 4.78
CA GLY A 40 -2.76 -2.15 3.56
C GLY A 40 -1.73 -2.58 2.52
N ALA A 41 -1.92 -2.15 1.26
CA ALA A 41 -1.16 -2.63 0.11
C ALA A 41 0.31 -2.23 0.13
N VAL A 42 0.59 -1.00 0.60
CA VAL A 42 1.94 -0.46 0.70
C VAL A 42 2.16 -0.01 2.13
N LYS A 43 3.28 -0.44 2.69
CA LYS A 43 3.72 -0.05 4.02
C LYS A 43 5.18 0.40 3.98
N GLN A 44 5.48 1.50 4.64
CA GLN A 44 6.85 1.98 4.77
C GLN A 44 7.38 1.62 6.15
N LEU A 45 8.64 1.20 6.22
CA LEU A 45 9.30 0.86 7.48
C LEU A 45 10.53 1.74 7.72
N ILE A 46 10.57 2.32 8.90
CA ILE A 46 11.72 3.01 9.45
C ILE A 46 12.30 2.07 10.51
N ALA A 47 13.45 1.49 10.23
CA ALA A 47 14.20 0.71 11.20
C ALA A 47 14.88 1.61 12.23
N MET A 48 15.28 1.04 13.36
CA MET A 48 16.17 1.72 14.30
C MET A 48 17.49 2.11 13.60
N PRO A 49 18.18 3.18 14.06
CA PRO A 49 19.44 3.61 13.45
C PRO A 49 20.45 2.46 13.32
N GLY A 50 20.99 2.26 12.12
CA GLY A 50 21.94 1.17 11.82
C GLY A 50 21.32 -0.23 11.66
N LYS A 51 20.00 -0.39 11.81
CA LYS A 51 19.31 -1.69 11.75
C LYS A 51 18.60 -1.97 10.43
N THR A 52 18.59 -1.03 9.48
CA THR A 52 17.88 -1.18 8.20
C THR A 52 18.22 -2.47 7.47
N HIS A 53 19.51 -2.83 7.38
CA HIS A 53 19.92 -4.06 6.71
C HIS A 53 19.53 -5.33 7.47
N GLN A 54 19.57 -5.29 8.80
CA GLN A 54 19.12 -6.41 9.62
C GLN A 54 17.63 -6.67 9.40
N VAL A 55 16.78 -5.63 9.46
CA VAL A 55 15.34 -5.74 9.21
C VAL A 55 15.05 -6.24 7.79
N TYR A 56 15.78 -5.74 6.80
CA TYR A 56 15.63 -6.18 5.42
C TYR A 56 15.99 -7.65 5.23
N SER A 57 17.13 -8.11 5.76
CA SER A 57 17.56 -9.49 5.64
C SER A 57 16.60 -10.44 6.35
N GLU A 58 16.09 -10.04 7.51
CA GLU A 58 15.09 -10.82 8.25
C GLU A 58 13.83 -11.03 7.39
N LEU A 59 13.22 -9.94 6.92
CA LEU A 59 11.98 -9.97 6.15
C LEU A 59 12.12 -10.51 4.72
N ARG A 60 13.33 -10.61 4.17
CA ARG A 60 13.55 -11.12 2.81
C ARG A 60 14.04 -12.56 2.78
N ASN A 61 14.91 -12.94 3.72
CA ASN A 61 15.67 -14.19 3.64
C ASN A 61 15.34 -15.17 4.77
N HIS A 62 15.05 -14.70 5.97
CA HIS A 62 14.86 -15.57 7.14
C HIS A 62 13.38 -15.86 7.39
N THR A 63 12.57 -14.82 7.46
CA THR A 63 11.16 -14.85 7.83
C THR A 63 10.34 -14.07 6.79
N PRO A 64 10.36 -14.50 5.51
CA PRO A 64 9.68 -13.79 4.44
C PRO A 64 8.17 -13.74 4.65
N ILE A 65 7.58 -12.55 4.51
CA ILE A 65 6.14 -12.36 4.61
C ILE A 65 5.47 -12.90 3.34
N PRO A 66 4.60 -13.93 3.41
CA PRO A 66 3.96 -14.49 2.23
C PRO A 66 3.10 -13.46 1.48
N ASN A 67 3.28 -13.40 0.16
CA ASN A 67 2.59 -12.48 -0.75
C ASN A 67 2.89 -11.00 -0.53
N VAL A 68 4.02 -10.69 0.08
CA VAL A 68 4.54 -9.32 0.25
C VAL A 68 5.98 -9.30 -0.25
N LYS A 69 6.32 -8.26 -1.00
CA LYS A 69 7.70 -8.00 -1.43
C LYS A 69 8.27 -6.86 -0.61
N VAL A 70 9.50 -7.03 -0.14
CA VAL A 70 10.24 -6.03 0.64
C VAL A 70 11.31 -5.46 -0.26
N TYR A 71 11.40 -4.13 -0.30
CA TYR A 71 12.35 -3.41 -1.15
C TYR A 71 13.14 -2.38 -0.37
N TYR A 72 14.39 -2.22 -0.78
CA TYR A 72 15.14 -0.99 -0.54
C TYR A 72 14.71 0.10 -1.52
N THR A 73 14.51 1.31 -1.00
CA THR A 73 14.18 2.50 -1.82
C THR A 73 15.40 3.37 -2.13
N THR A 74 16.52 3.17 -1.42
CA THR A 74 17.73 3.99 -1.56
C THR A 74 18.46 3.68 -2.87
N PRO A 75 18.73 4.64 -3.77
CA PRO A 75 19.30 4.37 -5.10
C PRO A 75 20.60 3.57 -5.15
N LYS A 76 21.43 3.62 -4.09
CA LYS A 76 22.73 2.92 -4.03
C LYS A 76 22.63 1.43 -3.70
N VAL A 77 21.56 1.03 -3.02
CA VAL A 77 21.32 -0.36 -2.53
C VAL A 77 19.89 -0.82 -2.82
N GLY A 78 19.18 -0.05 -3.63
CA GLY A 78 17.76 -0.17 -3.92
C GLY A 78 17.49 -1.27 -4.92
N ASP A 79 16.51 -2.12 -4.62
CA ASP A 79 16.01 -3.16 -5.50
C ASP A 79 14.54 -2.93 -5.89
N LEU A 80 13.98 -1.76 -5.54
CA LEU A 80 12.68 -1.35 -6.03
C LEU A 80 12.75 -1.09 -7.54
N PRO A 81 11.86 -1.69 -8.36
CA PRO A 81 11.88 -1.52 -9.80
C PRO A 81 11.70 -0.06 -10.24
N GLU A 82 12.51 0.40 -11.20
CA GLU A 82 12.52 1.80 -11.67
C GLU A 82 11.17 2.27 -12.22
N TRP A 83 10.36 1.37 -12.79
CA TRP A 83 9.03 1.69 -13.34
C TRP A 83 8.00 2.11 -12.28
N TYR A 84 8.29 1.91 -10.99
CA TYR A 84 7.47 2.53 -9.94
C TYR A 84 7.64 4.06 -9.91
N HIS A 85 8.72 4.59 -10.47
CA HIS A 85 9.15 5.98 -10.32
C HIS A 85 9.17 6.45 -8.85
N TYR A 86 9.32 5.50 -7.92
CA TYR A 86 9.23 5.70 -6.48
C TYR A 86 10.64 5.73 -5.89
N LYS A 87 11.35 6.82 -6.18
CA LYS A 87 12.73 7.03 -5.72
C LYS A 87 12.72 7.48 -4.27
N LYS A 88 13.79 7.19 -3.54
CA LYS A 88 14.01 7.81 -2.21
C LYS A 88 13.95 9.33 -2.33
N SER A 89 12.89 9.92 -1.76
CA SER A 89 12.84 11.33 -1.37
C SER A 89 13.21 11.45 0.10
N GLN A 90 13.28 12.67 0.65
CA GLN A 90 13.45 12.86 2.09
C GLN A 90 12.30 12.28 2.92
N THR A 91 11.14 12.03 2.30
CA THR A 91 9.93 11.54 2.96
C THR A 91 9.68 10.04 2.76
N VAL A 92 10.45 9.37 1.91
CA VAL A 92 10.34 7.92 1.66
C VAL A 92 11.39 7.18 2.51
N PRO A 93 10.97 6.32 3.45
CA PRO A 93 11.87 5.48 4.24
C PRO A 93 12.66 4.50 3.38
N ASP A 94 13.76 4.02 3.93
CA ASP A 94 14.68 3.11 3.24
C ASP A 94 14.05 1.77 2.85
N LEU A 95 12.98 1.37 3.54
CA LEU A 95 12.29 0.10 3.32
C LEU A 95 10.81 0.30 3.00
N VAL A 96 10.36 -0.39 1.95
CA VAL A 96 8.95 -0.43 1.54
C VAL A 96 8.52 -1.86 1.32
N LEU A 97 7.34 -2.19 1.87
CA LEU A 97 6.65 -3.44 1.71
C LEU A 97 5.49 -3.23 0.74
N VAL A 98 5.41 -4.07 -0.28
CA VAL A 98 4.35 -4.07 -1.29
C VAL A 98 3.66 -5.43 -1.27
N ALA A 99 2.41 -5.45 -0.81
CA ALA A 99 1.56 -6.63 -0.84
C ALA A 99 1.06 -6.92 -2.26
N GLN A 100 0.76 -8.19 -2.54
CA GLN A 100 0.00 -8.57 -3.73
C GLN A 100 -1.50 -8.28 -3.52
N PRO A 101 -2.29 -8.11 -4.59
CA PRO A 101 -3.74 -7.91 -4.51
C PRO A 101 -4.42 -8.96 -3.62
N GLY A 102 -5.33 -8.50 -2.75
CA GLY A 102 -6.03 -9.35 -1.78
C GLY A 102 -5.29 -9.54 -0.44
N TYR A 103 -4.09 -8.97 -0.28
CA TYR A 103 -3.32 -9.02 0.95
C TYR A 103 -3.07 -7.62 1.52
N ALA A 104 -2.92 -7.54 2.83
CA ALA A 104 -2.63 -6.31 3.55
C ALA A 104 -1.48 -6.51 4.52
N VAL A 105 -0.62 -5.51 4.68
CA VAL A 105 0.34 -5.48 5.79
C VAL A 105 -0.16 -4.56 6.89
N VAL A 106 -0.33 -5.10 8.08
CA VAL A 106 -0.77 -4.38 9.30
C VAL A 106 0.30 -4.47 10.38
N THR A 107 0.26 -3.56 11.35
CA THR A 107 1.16 -3.56 12.52
C THR A 107 0.26 -3.62 13.73
N ARG A 108 0.54 -4.55 14.64
CA ARG A 108 -0.20 -4.76 15.89
C ARG A 108 0.33 -3.83 16.98
N ASP A 109 1.64 -3.63 17.07
CA ASP A 109 2.26 -2.66 17.97
C ASP A 109 1.80 -1.23 17.62
N GLU A 110 0.93 -0.68 18.47
CA GLU A 110 0.30 0.62 18.26
C GLU A 110 1.26 1.80 18.41
N ASP A 111 2.32 1.65 19.22
CA ASP A 111 3.32 2.70 19.44
C ASP A 111 4.24 2.84 18.24
N LYS A 112 4.39 1.77 17.47
CA LYS A 112 5.18 1.72 16.24
C LYS A 112 4.36 2.05 14.98
N ARG A 113 3.06 2.30 15.08
CA ARG A 113 2.18 2.52 13.91
C ARG A 113 1.81 4.00 13.71
N THR A 114 1.99 4.49 12.49
CA THR A 114 1.59 5.85 12.07
C THR A 114 0.76 5.80 10.78
N PRO A 115 -0.42 6.44 10.71
CA PRO A 115 -1.13 7.10 11.80
C PRO A 115 -1.61 6.09 12.85
N LYS A 116 -1.84 6.56 14.08
CA LYS A 116 -2.58 5.77 15.08
C LYS A 116 -4.00 5.58 14.54
N GLN A 117 -4.41 4.35 14.26
CA GLN A 117 -5.74 4.06 13.73
C GLN A 117 -6.73 4.09 14.90
N ALA A 118 -7.84 4.81 14.77
CA ALA A 118 -8.98 4.65 15.66
C ALA A 118 -9.62 3.28 15.41
N ALA A 119 -10.17 2.64 16.44
CA ALA A 119 -10.75 1.29 16.36
C ALA A 119 -11.85 1.12 15.28
N GLU A 120 -12.41 2.21 14.78
CA GLU A 120 -13.54 2.24 13.83
C GLU A 120 -13.10 2.30 12.36
N ASP A 121 -11.81 2.47 12.06
CA ASP A 121 -11.29 2.73 10.71
C ASP A 121 -10.92 1.44 9.93
N VAL A 122 -11.70 0.37 10.07
CA VAL A 122 -11.48 -0.86 9.29
C VAL A 122 -11.89 -0.61 7.84
N LYS A 123 -10.94 -0.08 7.04
CA LYS A 123 -11.15 0.17 5.61
C LYS A 123 -11.43 -1.14 4.88
N THR A 124 -12.67 -1.29 4.44
CA THR A 124 -13.19 -2.42 3.64
C THR A 124 -12.60 -2.51 2.24
N ALA A 125 -11.85 -1.50 1.80
CA ALA A 125 -11.14 -1.49 0.53
C ALA A 125 -9.70 -1.01 0.72
N ILE A 126 -8.75 -1.84 0.26
CA ILE A 126 -7.34 -1.50 0.22
C ILE A 126 -6.96 -1.19 -1.22
N SER A 127 -6.33 -0.05 -1.43
CA SER A 127 -5.79 0.39 -2.71
C SER A 127 -4.32 0.78 -2.54
N GLY A 128 -3.60 0.95 -3.64
CA GLY A 128 -2.17 1.28 -3.65
C GLY A 128 -1.24 0.11 -3.95
N TYR A 129 -1.77 -1.01 -4.42
CA TYR A 129 -0.96 -2.10 -4.99
C TYR A 129 -0.17 -1.61 -6.22
N ASN A 130 0.67 -2.47 -6.80
CA ASN A 130 1.34 -2.20 -8.08
C ASN A 130 0.34 -1.65 -9.13
N ASN A 131 0.68 -0.49 -9.69
CA ASN A 131 -0.15 0.27 -10.63
C ASN A 131 -0.41 -0.45 -11.97
N HIS A 132 0.35 -1.50 -12.28
CA HIS A 132 0.13 -2.33 -13.47
C HIS A 132 -0.97 -3.39 -13.29
N TYR A 133 -1.48 -3.62 -12.07
CA TYR A 133 -2.61 -4.53 -11.90
C TYR A 133 -3.87 -3.94 -12.55
N PRO A 134 -4.67 -4.71 -13.30
CA PRO A 134 -5.89 -4.22 -13.95
C PRO A 134 -6.87 -3.55 -12.98
N GLU A 135 -6.91 -4.03 -11.74
CA GLU A 135 -7.76 -3.52 -10.66
C GLU A 135 -7.35 -2.11 -10.17
N MET A 136 -6.12 -1.67 -10.47
CA MET A 136 -5.58 -0.36 -10.09
C MET A 136 -5.69 0.68 -11.21
N LEU A 137 -6.25 0.32 -12.38
CA LEU A 137 -6.41 1.25 -13.49
C LEU A 137 -7.55 2.23 -13.21
N GLY A 138 -7.23 3.53 -13.28
CA GLY A 138 -8.21 4.60 -13.24
C GLY A 138 -8.94 4.76 -14.58
N VAL A 139 -10.11 5.40 -14.54
CA VAL A 139 -10.84 5.83 -15.73
C VAL A 139 -10.52 7.31 -15.99
N PHE A 140 -10.20 7.65 -17.23
CA PHE A 140 -10.07 9.03 -17.69
C PHE A 140 -11.07 9.30 -18.81
N LEU A 141 -11.97 10.26 -18.61
CA LEU A 141 -12.99 10.67 -19.58
C LEU A 141 -12.95 12.19 -19.71
N ALA A 142 -12.86 12.68 -20.94
CA ALA A 142 -12.88 14.10 -21.26
C ALA A 142 -13.79 14.37 -22.46
N TYR A 143 -14.47 15.52 -22.47
CA TYR A 143 -15.31 15.99 -23.57
C TYR A 143 -15.22 17.52 -23.68
N GLY A 144 -14.92 18.04 -24.87
CA GLY A 144 -14.81 19.47 -25.16
C GLY A 144 -14.08 19.74 -26.49
N PRO A 145 -14.08 21.00 -26.98
CA PRO A 145 -13.57 21.34 -28.32
C PRO A 145 -12.04 21.23 -28.50
N GLY A 146 -11.26 20.97 -27.44
CA GLY A 146 -9.83 20.63 -27.54
C GLY A 146 -8.95 21.65 -28.28
N GLU A 147 -9.35 22.92 -28.41
CA GLU A 147 -8.57 23.90 -29.17
C GLU A 147 -7.30 24.29 -28.42
N ILE A 148 -6.16 24.01 -29.04
CA ILE A 148 -4.86 24.59 -28.71
C ILE A 148 -4.76 25.89 -29.52
N SER A 149 -5.00 27.04 -28.89
CA SER A 149 -4.66 28.33 -29.50
C SER A 149 -3.16 28.54 -29.42
N VAL A 150 -2.49 28.52 -30.58
CA VAL A 150 -1.10 28.93 -30.72
C VAL A 150 -1.09 30.45 -30.91
N HIS A 151 -0.51 31.18 -29.96
CA HIS A 151 -0.14 32.59 -30.12
C HIS A 151 1.36 32.73 -29.96
#